data_AF-A0A6B8MAZ4-F1
#
_entry.id   AF-A0A6B8MAZ4-F1
#
_cell.length_a   1.000
_cell.length_b   1.000
_cell.length_c   1.000
_cell.angle_alpha   90.00
_cell.angle_beta   90.00
_cell.angle_gamma   90.00
#
_symmetry.space_group_name_H-M   'P 1'
#
loop_
_entity.id
_entity.type
_entity.pdbx_description
1 polymer ?
#
loop_
_entity_poly.entity_id
_entity_poly.type
_entity_poly.pdbx_seq_one_letter_code
_entity_poly.pdbx_strand_id
1 'polypeptide(L)'
;MWQGGAPEDVTGSIAKPPLKLSRRLDPEDLRRAVAAMSTALDPQGSGASVNWDNPQSGAKGSFTPVGQAYPLDGKICRSFLADVSASENVERLQGAACREKTAEWALTELRPFKKS
;
A
#
# COMPACT_ATOMS: atom_id res chain seq x y z
N MET A 1 32.69 -20.09 42.27
CA MET A 1 31.38 -20.58 41.80
C MET A 1 30.76 -19.50 40.93
N TRP A 2 30.71 -19.74 39.62
CA TRP A 2 30.17 -18.85 38.57
C TRP A 2 28.63 -18.89 38.53
N GLN A 3 28.08 -18.12 37.57
CA GLN A 3 26.70 -18.03 37.03
C GLN A 3 25.98 -16.76 37.56
N GLY A 4 25.41 -15.87 36.77
CA GLY A 4 25.11 -15.79 35.33
C GLY A 4 24.40 -14.42 35.13
N GLY A 5 24.65 -13.69 34.06
CA GLY A 5 23.80 -13.74 32.88
C GLY A 5 23.18 -12.35 32.67
N ALA A 6 23.59 -11.67 31.59
CA ALA A 6 23.03 -10.38 31.19
C ALA A 6 21.54 -10.52 30.83
N PRO A 7 20.67 -9.55 31.16
CA PRO A 7 19.35 -9.50 30.56
C PRO A 7 19.49 -9.12 29.08
N GLU A 8 18.79 -9.92 28.28
CA GLU A 8 18.89 -10.06 26.85
C GLU A 8 18.47 -8.79 26.11
N ASP A 9 19.22 -8.47 25.05
CA ASP A 9 18.84 -7.58 23.97
C ASP A 9 17.50 -8.02 23.36
N VAL A 10 16.38 -7.52 23.90
CA VAL A 10 15.11 -7.52 23.18
C VAL A 10 15.18 -6.38 22.16
N THR A 11 15.91 -6.61 21.07
CA THR A 11 15.71 -5.84 19.84
C THR A 11 14.36 -6.26 19.27
N GLY A 12 13.30 -5.70 19.86
CA GLY A 12 11.96 -5.80 19.33
C GLY A 12 12.04 -5.34 17.87
N SER A 13 11.76 -6.28 16.95
CA SER A 13 11.73 -5.99 15.53
C SER A 13 10.82 -4.79 15.34
N ILE A 14 11.40 -3.63 15.01
CA ILE A 14 10.65 -2.41 14.76
C ILE A 14 9.76 -2.72 13.55
N ALA A 15 8.51 -3.09 13.81
CA ALA A 15 7.54 -3.35 12.77
C ALA A 15 7.48 -2.08 11.92
N LYS A 16 7.93 -2.19 10.67
CA LYS A 16 7.94 -1.08 9.71
C LYS A 16 6.53 -0.48 9.74
N PRO A 17 6.36 0.81 10.06
CA PRO A 17 5.03 1.40 10.11
C PRO A 17 4.35 1.17 8.76
N PRO A 18 3.04 0.87 8.76
CA PRO A 18 2.33 0.59 7.53
C PRO A 18 2.51 1.78 6.58
N LEU A 19 2.93 1.49 5.35
CA LEU A 19 3.11 2.48 4.31
C LEU A 19 1.77 3.20 4.11
N LYS A 20 1.80 4.54 4.14
CA LYS A 20 0.61 5.38 3.89
C LYS A 20 0.70 5.96 2.50
N LEU A 21 -0.44 5.98 1.79
CA LEU A 21 -0.57 6.54 0.45
C LEU A 21 -0.23 8.03 0.43
N SER A 22 -0.86 8.83 1.29
CA SER A 22 -0.47 10.22 1.51
C SER A 22 -0.76 10.60 2.95
N ARG A 23 -0.05 11.61 3.46
CA ARG A 23 -0.27 12.18 4.80
C ARG A 23 -1.50 13.08 4.87
N ARG A 24 -2.11 13.41 3.72
CA ARG A 24 -3.24 14.33 3.60
C ARG A 24 -4.60 13.62 3.52
N LEU A 25 -4.60 12.29 3.51
CA LEU A 25 -5.82 11.49 3.48
C LEU A 25 -6.33 11.27 4.90
N ASP A 26 -7.62 11.50 5.10
CA ASP A 26 -8.30 11.15 6.33
C ASP A 26 -8.61 9.63 6.39
N PRO A 27 -9.12 9.09 7.51
CA PRO A 27 -9.44 7.67 7.61
C PRO A 27 -10.46 7.14 6.58
N GLU A 28 -11.45 7.95 6.18
CA GLU A 28 -12.47 7.57 5.19
C GLU A 28 -11.90 7.58 3.77
N ASP A 29 -11.04 8.56 3.46
CA ASP A 29 -10.24 8.60 2.23
C ASP A 29 -9.37 7.34 2.10
N LEU A 30 -8.67 6.98 3.18
CA LEU A 30 -7.82 5.79 3.22
C LEU A 30 -8.64 4.51 3.02
N ARG A 31 -9.81 4.41 3.66
CA ARG A 31 -10.71 3.26 3.50
C ARG A 31 -11.15 3.09 2.04
N ARG A 32 -11.52 4.19 1.37
CA ARG A 32 -11.92 4.21 -0.05
C ARG A 32 -10.76 3.86 -0.96
N ALA A 33 -9.59 4.44 -0.72
CA ALA A 33 -8.39 4.15 -1.48
C ALA A 33 -7.97 2.67 -1.36
N VAL A 34 -8.02 2.07 -0.16
CA VAL A 34 -7.72 0.65 0.06
C VAL A 34 -8.71 -0.28 -0.65
N ALA A 35 -10.00 0.07 -0.66
CA ALA A 35 -11.00 -0.69 -1.40
C ALA A 35 -10.70 -0.68 -2.91
N ALA A 36 -10.44 0.49 -3.49
CA ALA A 36 -10.10 0.62 -4.90
C ALA A 36 -8.78 -0.08 -5.26
N MET A 37 -7.77 0.02 -4.40
CA MET A 37 -6.51 -0.72 -4.56
C MET A 37 -6.77 -2.23 -4.57
N SER A 38 -7.58 -2.74 -3.64
CA SER A 38 -7.88 -4.17 -3.57
C SER A 38 -8.56 -4.69 -4.84
N THR A 39 -9.49 -3.91 -5.41
CA THR A 39 -10.14 -4.23 -6.69
C THR A 39 -9.16 -4.13 -7.87
N ALA A 40 -8.33 -3.09 -7.93
CA ALA A 40 -7.36 -2.91 -9.02
C ALA A 40 -6.31 -4.02 -9.06
N LEU A 41 -5.90 -4.50 -7.89
CA LEU A 41 -4.80 -5.47 -7.78
C LEU A 41 -5.27 -6.92 -7.80
N ASP A 42 -6.58 -7.18 -7.69
CA ASP A 42 -7.16 -8.52 -7.79
C ASP A 42 -6.59 -9.28 -9.00
N PRO A 43 -5.92 -10.43 -8.80
CA PRO A 43 -5.36 -11.20 -9.90
C PRO A 43 -6.43 -11.77 -10.83
N GLN A 44 -7.67 -11.93 -10.34
CA GLN A 44 -8.83 -12.34 -11.13
C GLN A 44 -9.61 -11.15 -11.71
N GLY A 45 -9.22 -9.92 -11.37
CA GLY A 45 -9.83 -8.71 -11.90
C GLY A 45 -9.46 -8.44 -13.36
N SER A 46 -10.12 -7.44 -13.96
CA SER A 46 -9.90 -7.05 -15.36
C SER A 46 -8.50 -6.50 -15.66
N GLY A 47 -7.72 -6.17 -14.62
CA GLY A 47 -6.45 -5.45 -14.77
C GLY A 47 -6.63 -3.99 -15.21
N ALA A 48 -7.86 -3.45 -15.15
CA ALA A 48 -8.13 -2.05 -15.44
C ALA A 48 -7.76 -1.13 -14.27
N SER A 49 -7.61 0.16 -14.57
CA SER A 49 -7.48 1.19 -13.55
C SER A 49 -8.78 1.33 -12.75
N VAL A 50 -8.68 1.42 -11.43
CA VAL A 50 -9.82 1.64 -10.53
C VAL A 50 -9.69 2.99 -9.87
N ASN A 51 -10.74 3.80 -10.00
CA ASN A 51 -10.82 5.12 -9.41
C ASN A 51 -11.53 5.07 -8.05
N TRP A 52 -11.20 6.03 -7.19
CA TRP A 52 -11.93 6.30 -5.96
C TRP A 52 -12.05 7.80 -5.74
N ASP A 53 -13.10 8.20 -5.04
CA ASP A 53 -13.31 9.58 -4.63
C ASP A 53 -14.06 9.64 -3.30
N ASN A 54 -13.80 10.71 -2.57
CA ASN A 54 -14.53 11.13 -1.39
C ASN A 54 -15.03 12.56 -1.61
N PRO A 55 -16.32 12.73 -1.98
CA PRO A 55 -16.91 14.05 -2.19
C PRO A 55 -16.90 14.94 -0.93
N GLN A 56 -16.81 14.35 0.26
CA GLN A 56 -16.84 15.09 1.53
C GLN A 56 -15.51 15.81 1.81
N SER A 57 -14.38 15.16 1.56
CA SER A 57 -13.03 15.73 1.72
C SER A 57 -12.50 16.37 0.44
N GLY A 58 -13.09 16.03 -0.72
CA GLY A 58 -12.59 16.38 -2.05
C GLY A 58 -11.41 15.53 -2.51
N ALA A 59 -10.97 14.55 -1.70
CA ALA A 59 -9.89 13.65 -2.07
C ALA A 59 -10.35 12.63 -3.12
N LYS A 60 -9.46 12.29 -4.04
CA LYS A 60 -9.70 11.31 -5.09
C LYS A 60 -8.41 10.69 -5.56
N GLY A 61 -8.53 9.59 -6.30
CA GLY A 61 -7.36 8.97 -6.89
C GLY A 61 -7.69 7.78 -7.76
N SER A 62 -6.65 7.11 -8.20
CA SER A 62 -6.75 5.90 -9.00
C SER A 62 -5.60 4.95 -8.71
N PHE A 63 -5.85 3.67 -8.94
CA PHE A 63 -4.84 2.61 -8.91
C PHE A 63 -4.82 1.92 -10.27
N THR A 64 -3.67 1.90 -10.91
CA THR A 64 -3.44 1.23 -12.19
C THR A 64 -2.46 0.08 -11.97
N PRO A 65 -2.89 -1.18 -12.11
CA PRO A 65 -1.98 -2.32 -11.96
C PRO A 65 -0.91 -2.29 -13.06
N VAL A 66 0.32 -2.60 -12.68
CA VAL A 66 1.48 -2.67 -13.57
C VAL A 66 1.95 -4.11 -13.63
N GLY A 67 1.74 -4.74 -14.79
CA GLY A 67 2.12 -6.12 -15.03
C GLY A 67 1.23 -7.15 -14.34
N GLN A 68 1.69 -8.40 -14.39
CA GLN A 68 1.04 -9.54 -13.75
C GLN A 68 1.39 -9.62 -12.26
N ALA A 69 0.52 -10.26 -11.49
CA ALA A 69 0.82 -10.60 -10.11
C ALA A 69 1.95 -11.65 -10.06
N TYR A 70 2.80 -11.57 -9.04
CA TYR A 70 3.97 -12.44 -8.89
C TYR A 70 4.11 -12.94 -7.45
N PRO A 71 4.59 -14.17 -7.22
CA PRO A 71 4.86 -14.67 -5.88
C PRO A 71 6.11 -14.02 -5.28
N LEU A 72 6.06 -13.64 -4.01
CA LEU A 72 7.20 -13.16 -3.22
C LEU A 72 6.98 -13.51 -1.75
N ASP A 73 7.95 -14.18 -1.12
CA ASP A 73 7.92 -14.56 0.32
C ASP A 73 6.61 -15.24 0.77
N GLY A 74 6.06 -16.13 -0.06
CA GLY A 74 4.80 -16.83 0.22
C GLY A 74 3.53 -15.98 0.06
N LYS A 75 3.67 -14.74 -0.43
CA LYS A 75 2.59 -13.81 -0.75
C LYS A 75 2.45 -13.64 -2.26
N ILE A 76 1.29 -13.17 -2.70
CA ILE A 76 1.10 -12.70 -4.07
C ILE A 76 1.20 -11.19 -4.07
N CYS A 77 2.15 -10.65 -4.82
CA CYS A 77 2.40 -9.23 -4.94
C CYS A 77 1.99 -8.74 -6.32
N ARG A 78 1.59 -7.46 -6.39
CA ARG A 78 1.33 -6.79 -7.65
C ARG A 78 1.75 -5.34 -7.58
N SER A 79 2.49 -4.92 -8.59
CA SER A 79 2.95 -3.55 -8.74
C SER A 79 1.82 -2.67 -9.27
N PHE A 80 1.87 -1.38 -8.94
CA PHE A 80 0.87 -0.41 -9.39
C PHE A 80 1.45 1.01 -9.50
N LEU A 81 0.76 1.82 -10.29
CA LEU A 81 0.84 3.27 -10.26
C LEU A 81 -0.41 3.80 -9.56
N ALA A 82 -0.24 4.74 -8.64
CA ALA A 82 -1.33 5.44 -8.00
C ALA A 82 -1.25 6.93 -8.30
N ASP A 83 -2.38 7.52 -8.62
CA ASP A 83 -2.57 8.97 -8.61
C ASP A 83 -3.44 9.32 -7.41
N VAL A 84 -2.98 10.23 -6.57
CA VAL A 84 -3.70 10.69 -5.38
C VAL A 84 -3.80 12.21 -5.46
N SER A 85 -5.02 12.73 -5.42
CA SER A 85 -5.31 14.15 -5.36
C SER A 85 -6.05 14.42 -4.06
N ALA A 86 -5.45 15.21 -3.19
CA ALA A 86 -6.03 15.58 -1.91
C ALA A 86 -5.74 17.06 -1.64
N SER A 87 -6.81 17.82 -1.35
CA SER A 87 -6.75 19.28 -1.27
C SER A 87 -6.19 19.87 -2.59
N GLU A 88 -5.12 20.68 -2.54
CA GLU A 88 -4.47 21.27 -3.71
C GLU A 88 -3.26 20.47 -4.22
N ASN A 89 -3.00 19.28 -3.66
CA ASN A 89 -1.82 18.49 -3.99
C ASN A 89 -2.20 17.28 -4.84
N VAL A 90 -1.37 17.01 -5.85
CA VAL A 90 -1.43 15.79 -6.66
C VAL A 90 -0.11 15.04 -6.46
N GLU A 91 -0.22 13.82 -5.96
CA GLU A 91 0.89 12.90 -5.71
C GLU A 91 0.74 11.71 -6.65
N ARG A 92 1.75 11.47 -7.50
CA ARG A 92 1.85 10.23 -8.25
C ARG A 92 2.84 9.31 -7.54
N LEU A 93 2.44 8.07 -7.36
CA LEU A 93 3.18 7.07 -6.61
C LEU A 93 3.34 5.81 -7.47
N GLN A 94 4.49 5.16 -7.33
CA GLN A 94 4.70 3.81 -7.80
C GLN A 94 4.93 2.92 -6.59
N GLY A 95 4.23 1.80 -6.56
CA GLY A 95 4.27 0.90 -5.42
C GLY A 95 4.03 -0.55 -5.79
N ALA A 96 4.08 -1.37 -4.75
CA ALA A 96 3.63 -2.75 -4.77
C ALA A 96 2.80 -3.01 -3.53
N ALA A 97 1.74 -3.79 -3.69
CA ALA A 97 1.03 -4.36 -2.56
C ALA A 97 1.14 -5.88 -2.64
N CYS A 98 1.12 -6.53 -1.49
CA CYS A 98 1.15 -7.98 -1.38
C CYS A 98 -0.02 -8.47 -0.54
N ARG A 99 -0.57 -9.61 -0.95
CA ARG A 99 -1.66 -10.30 -0.29
C ARG A 99 -1.23 -11.72 0.06
N GLU A 100 -1.49 -12.13 1.29
CA GLU A 100 -1.45 -13.55 1.66
C GLU A 100 -2.78 -14.21 1.28
N LYS A 101 -2.75 -15.45 0.79
CA LYS A 101 -3.88 -16.32 0.40
C LYS A 101 -5.30 -15.70 0.47
N THR A 102 -5.79 -15.40 1.68
CA THR A 102 -7.13 -14.83 1.94
C THR A 102 -7.14 -13.43 2.56
N ALA A 103 -5.99 -12.89 2.97
CA ALA A 103 -5.84 -11.61 3.66
C ALA A 103 -6.15 -10.40 2.77
N GLU A 104 -6.18 -9.20 3.34
CA GLU A 104 -6.26 -7.96 2.56
C GLU A 104 -4.92 -7.62 1.88
N TRP A 105 -4.96 -6.79 0.84
CA TRP A 105 -3.76 -6.26 0.20
C TRP A 105 -3.05 -5.28 1.13
N ALA A 106 -1.79 -5.54 1.45
CA ALA A 106 -0.95 -4.65 2.24
C ALA A 106 0.11 -3.99 1.37
N LEU A 107 0.28 -2.67 1.50
CA LEU A 107 1.34 -1.92 0.84
C LEU A 107 2.71 -2.39 1.34
N THR A 108 3.57 -2.83 0.42
CA THR A 108 4.94 -3.29 0.72
C THR A 108 5.99 -2.29 0.25
N GLU A 109 5.69 -1.59 -0.86
CA GLU A 109 6.51 -0.51 -1.39
C GLU A 109 5.63 0.66 -1.85
N LEU A 110 6.08 1.88 -1.55
CA LEU A 110 5.54 3.12 -2.10
C LEU A 110 6.68 4.11 -2.28
N ARG A 111 6.80 4.67 -3.49
CA ARG A 111 7.79 5.70 -3.82
C ARG A 111 7.13 6.78 -4.67
N PRO A 112 7.51 8.06 -4.51
CA PRO A 112 7.09 9.11 -5.44
C PRO A 112 7.50 8.74 -6.86
N PHE A 113 6.54 8.77 -7.78
CA PHE A 113 6.82 8.53 -9.19
C PHE A 113 7.38 9.81 -9.81
N LYS A 114 8.69 9.79 -10.11
CA LYS A 114 9.32 10.83 -10.93
C LYS A 114 9.24 10.40 -12.39
N LYS A 115 8.52 11.14 -13.23
CA LYS A 115 8.77 11.08 -14.69
C LYS A 115 10.16 11.65 -14.91
N SER A 116 11.07 10.85 -15.45
CA SER A 116 12.34 11.33 -16.01
C SER A 116 12.09 12.01 -17.35
#